data_AF-A0A6B2LH68-F1
#
_entry.id   AF-A0A6B2LH68-F1
#
_cell.length_a   1.000
_cell.length_b   1.000
_cell.length_c   1.000
_cell.angle_alpha   90.00
_cell.angle_beta   90.00
_cell.angle_gamma   90.00
#
_symmetry.space_group_name_H-M   'P 1'
#
loop_
_entity.id
_entity.type
_entity.pdbx_description
1 polymer ?
#
loop_
_entity_poly.entity_id
_entity_poly.type
_entity_poly.pdbx_seq_one_letter_code
_entity_poly.pdbx_strand_id
1 'polypeptide(L)'
;MILEDGQTIAITWDSKNVNEAFLEHKSKEYLHDKTVYETSIKEKEPLSLDDCINEFLAPEVLDGDDLWFCSCCKEHQQSSKKMDLWKLPPVLIIHLKRFEQVGNKLCKIDKLVQFPIDTLDLSQYIPQGAGPQETTYELFACLNHYGQMRSGHYTAFAKNKNDKKWYCFDDGRCSVVEDVTTLQSKAAYLLFYIRKNHEPIDFSQIEQKAEVPPDPNCKLM
;
A
#
# COMPACT_ATOMS: atom_id res chain seq x y z
N MET A 1 -4.92 -15.77 41.36
CA MET A 1 -5.22 -14.41 40.87
C MET A 1 -6.73 -14.24 41.00
N ILE A 2 -7.19 -13.39 41.93
CA ILE A 2 -8.61 -13.13 42.13
C ILE A 2 -8.91 -11.88 41.28
N LEU A 3 -9.81 -12.02 40.32
CA LEU A 3 -10.28 -10.90 39.50
C LEU A 3 -11.39 -10.18 40.24
N GLU A 4 -11.39 -8.85 40.20
CA GLU A 4 -12.50 -8.03 40.69
C GLU A 4 -13.62 -7.93 39.65
N ASP A 5 -14.82 -7.54 40.09
CA ASP A 5 -15.98 -7.34 39.21
C ASP A 5 -15.64 -6.33 38.10
N GLY A 6 -15.76 -6.77 36.85
CA GLY A 6 -15.48 -5.96 35.65
C GLY A 6 -14.10 -6.16 35.02
N GLN A 7 -13.25 -7.02 35.57
CA GLN A 7 -11.98 -7.40 34.94
C GLN A 7 -12.13 -8.66 34.08
N THR A 8 -11.57 -8.64 32.87
CA THR A 8 -11.57 -9.78 31.95
C THR A 8 -10.13 -10.25 31.70
N ILE A 9 -9.91 -11.56 31.75
CA ILE A 9 -8.67 -12.17 31.26
C ILE A 9 -8.92 -12.62 29.82
N ALA A 10 -8.12 -12.10 28.89
CA ALA A 10 -8.02 -12.66 27.55
C ALA A 10 -6.89 -13.71 27.54
N ILE A 11 -7.22 -14.95 27.17
CA ILE A 11 -6.25 -16.02 26.97
C ILE A 11 -6.27 -16.38 25.49
N THR A 12 -5.13 -16.28 24.83
CA THR A 12 -4.94 -16.75 23.45
C THR A 12 -4.12 -18.03 23.48
N TRP A 13 -4.56 -19.06 22.76
CA TRP A 13 -3.84 -20.33 22.61
C TRP A 13 -3.24 -20.47 21.20
N ASP A 14 -1.97 -20.88 21.13
CA ASP A 14 -1.36 -21.37 19.90
C ASP A 14 -1.95 -22.76 19.57
N SER A 15 -2.55 -22.86 18.38
CA SER A 15 -3.34 -24.01 17.92
C SER A 15 -2.53 -25.31 17.79
N LYS A 16 -1.21 -25.26 17.94
CA LYS A 16 -0.31 -26.40 17.72
C LYS A 16 -0.30 -27.46 18.82
N ASN A 17 -0.87 -27.19 20.00
CA ASN A 17 -0.82 -28.11 21.16
C ASN A 17 -2.19 -28.69 21.57
N VAL A 18 -3.23 -28.52 20.76
CA VAL A 18 -4.61 -28.90 21.13
C VAL A 18 -5.02 -30.20 20.45
N ASN A 19 -4.41 -31.34 20.80
CA ASN A 19 -4.83 -32.63 20.21
C ASN A 19 -5.05 -33.80 21.19
N GLU A 20 -4.87 -33.63 22.50
CA GLU A 20 -5.03 -34.78 23.43
C GLU A 20 -6.15 -34.64 24.48
N ALA A 21 -6.88 -33.51 24.55
CA ALA A 21 -7.95 -33.35 25.56
C ALA A 21 -9.17 -32.53 25.10
N PHE A 22 -9.34 -32.28 23.80
CA PHE A 22 -10.42 -31.40 23.33
C PHE A 22 -11.73 -32.18 23.13
N LEU A 23 -12.65 -32.05 24.07
CA LEU A 23 -14.04 -32.51 23.92
C LEU A 23 -14.78 -31.54 22.97
N GLU A 24 -14.70 -31.82 21.67
CA GLU A 24 -15.26 -31.04 20.55
C GLU A 24 -16.74 -30.64 20.72
N HIS A 25 -17.50 -31.40 21.52
CA HIS A 25 -18.92 -31.20 21.75
C HIS A 25 -19.28 -30.28 22.93
N LYS A 26 -18.34 -30.00 23.83
CA LYS A 26 -18.55 -29.10 25.01
C LYS A 26 -17.90 -27.72 24.86
N SER A 27 -17.07 -27.52 23.83
CA SER A 27 -16.29 -26.29 23.63
C SER A 27 -16.93 -25.29 22.65
N LYS A 28 -18.17 -25.50 22.20
CA LYS A 28 -18.81 -24.68 21.15
C LYS A 28 -19.54 -23.42 21.62
N GLU A 29 -19.58 -23.12 22.91
CA GLU A 29 -20.11 -21.83 23.40
C GLU A 29 -18.99 -20.82 23.59
N TYR A 30 -18.77 -19.99 22.57
CA TYR A 30 -17.90 -18.81 22.66
C TYR A 30 -18.78 -17.56 22.72
N LEU A 31 -18.83 -16.92 23.88
CA LEU A 31 -19.35 -15.55 23.98
C LEU A 31 -18.26 -14.60 23.51
N HIS A 32 -18.40 -14.12 22.27
CA HIS A 32 -17.52 -13.07 21.76
C HIS A 32 -17.91 -11.76 22.45
N ASP A 33 -16.93 -11.11 23.08
CA ASP A 33 -17.12 -9.75 23.56
C ASP A 33 -17.46 -8.83 22.37
N LYS A 34 -18.29 -7.81 22.62
CA LYS A 34 -18.74 -6.85 21.60
C LYS A 34 -17.56 -6.23 20.85
N THR A 35 -16.45 -5.98 21.54
CA THR A 35 -15.22 -5.42 20.97
C THR A 35 -14.59 -6.31 19.90
N VAL A 36 -14.72 -7.64 19.99
CA VAL A 36 -14.22 -8.57 18.97
C VAL A 36 -15.00 -8.40 17.67
N TYR A 37 -16.32 -8.28 17.77
CA TYR A 37 -17.17 -8.04 16.61
C TYR A 37 -16.88 -6.66 15.99
N GLU A 38 -16.78 -5.61 16.80
CA GLU A 38 -16.46 -4.25 16.34
C GLU A 38 -15.08 -4.18 15.67
N THR A 39 -14.07 -4.86 16.22
CA THR A 39 -12.73 -4.93 15.64
C THR A 39 -12.76 -5.68 14.30
N SER A 40 -13.50 -6.80 14.23
CA SER A 40 -13.66 -7.56 12.98
C SER A 40 -14.37 -6.77 11.86
N ILE A 41 -15.23 -5.82 12.22
CA ILE A 41 -15.88 -4.91 11.25
C ILE A 41 -14.85 -3.90 10.75
N LYS A 42 -14.13 -3.21 11.64
CA LYS A 42 -13.09 -2.25 11.26
C LYS A 42 -11.99 -2.89 10.40
N GLU A 43 -11.61 -4.13 10.71
CA GLU A 43 -10.67 -4.91 9.90
C GLU A 43 -11.19 -5.25 8.50
N LYS A 44 -12.50 -5.22 8.26
CA LYS A 44 -13.10 -5.48 6.94
C LYS A 44 -13.37 -4.22 6.12
N GLU A 45 -13.48 -3.05 6.75
CA GLU A 45 -13.74 -1.79 6.04
C GLU A 45 -12.60 -1.43 5.07
N PRO A 46 -12.85 -0.80 3.92
CA PRO A 46 -11.77 -0.29 3.07
C PRO A 46 -10.92 0.77 3.80
N LEU A 47 -9.64 0.90 3.44
CA LEU A 47 -8.82 2.04 3.83
C LEU A 47 -8.87 3.10 2.73
N SER A 48 -8.74 4.37 3.09
CA SER A 48 -8.44 5.42 2.12
C SER A 48 -6.93 5.58 1.91
N LEU A 49 -6.53 6.18 0.79
CA LEU A 49 -5.14 6.57 0.57
C LEU A 49 -4.68 7.61 1.59
N ASP A 50 -5.58 8.51 2.01
CA ASP A 50 -5.31 9.49 3.06
C ASP A 50 -4.96 8.80 4.39
N ASP A 51 -5.65 7.71 4.76
CA ASP A 51 -5.29 6.91 5.95
C ASP A 51 -3.86 6.38 5.85
N CYS A 52 -3.48 5.86 4.67
CA CYS A 52 -2.12 5.37 4.44
C CYS A 52 -1.06 6.49 4.49
N ILE A 53 -1.37 7.67 3.96
CA ILE A 53 -0.45 8.82 3.99
C ILE A 53 -0.31 9.34 5.41
N ASN A 54 -1.41 9.47 6.15
CA ASN A 54 -1.40 9.89 7.55
C ASN A 54 -0.53 8.95 8.40
N GLU A 55 -0.70 7.64 8.24
CA GLU A 55 0.12 6.65 8.95
C GLU A 55 1.59 6.74 8.56
N PHE A 56 1.89 6.94 7.27
CA PHE A 56 3.27 7.08 6.80
C PHE A 56 3.98 8.35 7.36
N LEU A 57 3.22 9.41 7.64
CA LEU A 57 3.74 10.68 8.15
C LEU A 57 3.67 10.79 9.68
N ALA A 58 3.06 9.82 10.35
CA ALA A 58 2.95 9.79 11.80
C ALA A 58 4.34 9.67 12.45
N PRO A 59 4.58 10.34 13.59
CA PRO A 59 5.78 10.09 14.38
C PRO A 59 5.78 8.66 14.94
N GLU A 60 6.87 7.94 14.74
CA GLU A 60 7.12 6.63 15.32
C GLU A 60 8.15 6.76 16.46
N VAL A 61 7.97 5.97 17.53
CA VAL A 61 8.92 5.90 18.64
C VAL A 61 9.93 4.80 18.34
N LEU A 62 11.21 5.14 18.46
CA LEU A 62 12.33 4.23 18.34
C LEU A 62 12.71 3.72 19.74
N ASP A 63 12.31 2.49 20.05
CA ASP A 63 12.55 1.82 21.34
C ASP A 63 13.13 0.40 21.15
N GLY A 64 13.34 -0.32 22.26
CA GLY A 64 13.81 -1.71 22.22
C GLY A 64 15.17 -1.87 21.50
N ASP A 65 15.17 -2.64 20.41
CA ASP A 65 16.36 -2.88 19.58
C ASP A 65 16.64 -1.74 18.58
N ASP A 66 15.71 -0.81 18.40
CA ASP A 66 15.77 0.30 17.44
C ASP A 66 16.22 1.64 18.06
N LEU A 67 16.73 1.64 19.29
CA LEU A 67 17.17 2.84 20.00
C LEU A 67 18.15 3.69 19.15
N TRP A 68 17.98 5.01 19.20
CA TRP A 68 18.79 5.94 18.43
C TRP A 68 20.08 6.30 19.16
N PHE A 69 21.23 6.26 18.46
CA PHE A 69 22.49 6.71 19.05
C PHE A 69 22.54 8.25 19.15
N CYS A 70 22.52 8.77 20.37
CA CYS A 70 22.63 10.20 20.62
C CYS A 70 24.10 10.65 20.60
N SER A 71 24.46 11.50 19.64
CA SER A 71 25.82 12.04 19.51
C SER A 71 26.24 12.97 20.67
N CYS A 72 25.28 13.50 21.44
CA CYS A 72 25.50 14.31 22.64
C CYS A 72 25.74 13.42 23.87
N CYS A 73 24.84 12.47 24.16
CA CYS A 73 24.93 11.58 25.32
C CYS A 73 25.97 10.46 25.14
N LYS A 74 26.38 10.16 23.89
CA LYS A 74 27.27 9.05 23.51
C LYS A 74 26.72 7.67 23.86
N GLU A 75 25.40 7.52 23.85
CA GLU A 75 24.69 6.28 24.16
C GLU A 75 23.39 6.16 23.36
N HIS A 76 22.84 4.94 23.30
CA HIS A 76 21.56 4.67 22.66
C HIS A 76 20.40 5.13 23.55
N GLN A 77 19.51 5.93 22.99
CA GLN A 77 18.41 6.58 23.67
C GLN A 77 17.12 6.39 22.88
N GLN A 78 16.01 6.35 23.61
CA GLN A 78 14.70 6.39 22.98
C GLN A 78 14.53 7.73 22.27
N SER A 79 14.01 7.70 21.04
CA SER A 79 13.79 8.90 20.26
C SER A 79 12.49 8.78 19.45
N SER A 80 12.03 9.90 18.88
CA SER A 80 10.90 9.92 17.95
C SER A 80 11.43 10.22 16.55
N LYS A 81 11.05 9.40 15.57
CA LYS A 81 11.32 9.63 14.15
C LYS A 81 10.05 10.02 13.45
N LYS A 82 10.14 10.97 12.51
CA LYS A 82 9.01 11.40 11.68
C LYS A 82 9.49 11.61 10.26
N MET A 83 8.63 11.32 9.29
CA MET A 83 8.84 11.63 7.88
C MET A 83 7.83 12.68 7.42
N ASP A 84 8.25 13.59 6.54
CA ASP A 84 7.42 14.69 6.05
C ASP A 84 7.58 14.87 4.53
N LEU A 85 6.53 15.34 3.85
CA LEU A 85 6.53 15.65 2.42
C LEU A 85 7.02 17.08 2.17
N TRP A 86 8.34 17.26 2.03
CA TRP A 86 8.90 18.61 1.84
C TRP A 86 8.69 19.18 0.43
N LYS A 87 8.98 18.38 -0.60
CA LYS A 87 8.85 18.80 -2.00
C LYS A 87 8.23 17.68 -2.81
N LEU A 88 7.20 18.01 -3.58
CA LEU A 88 6.54 17.03 -4.42
C LEU A 88 7.18 16.95 -5.82
N PRO A 89 7.27 15.76 -6.44
CA PRO A 89 7.82 15.59 -7.79
C PRO A 89 6.74 15.81 -8.87
N PRO A 90 7.11 16.13 -10.13
CA PRO A 90 6.14 16.20 -11.23
C PRO A 90 5.35 14.92 -11.48
N VAL A 91 6.02 13.77 -11.35
CA VAL A 91 5.43 12.43 -11.39
C VAL A 91 5.61 11.83 -10.00
N LEU A 92 4.49 11.52 -9.34
CA LEU A 92 4.44 10.92 -8.02
C LEU A 92 4.09 9.43 -8.17
N ILE A 93 4.94 8.58 -7.62
CA ILE A 93 4.72 7.14 -7.57
C ILE A 93 4.42 6.77 -6.12
N ILE A 94 3.25 6.19 -5.87
CA ILE A 94 2.84 5.73 -4.55
C ILE A 94 2.84 4.20 -4.55
N HIS A 95 3.66 3.62 -3.69
CA HIS A 95 3.72 2.17 -3.47
C HIS A 95 2.91 1.79 -2.24
N LEU A 96 1.87 0.98 -2.46
CA LEU A 96 1.12 0.35 -1.39
C LEU A 96 1.92 -0.85 -0.89
N LYS A 97 2.59 -0.69 0.27
CA LYS A 97 3.40 -1.74 0.93
C LYS A 97 2.52 -2.90 1.40
N ARG A 98 2.17 -3.81 0.48
CA ARG A 98 1.24 -4.91 0.75
C ARG A 98 1.89 -6.19 1.27
N PHE A 99 3.21 -6.27 1.34
CA PHE A 99 3.87 -7.49 1.79
C PHE A 99 4.48 -7.29 3.16
N GLU A 100 4.17 -8.21 4.05
CA GLU A 100 4.68 -8.24 5.41
C GLU A 100 5.17 -9.65 5.74
N GLN A 101 6.13 -9.72 6.65
CA GLN A 101 6.59 -10.97 7.22
C GLN A 101 6.06 -11.09 8.64
N VAL A 102 5.17 -12.04 8.88
CA VAL A 102 4.64 -12.36 10.20
C VAL A 102 5.27 -13.67 10.66
N GLY A 103 6.28 -13.57 11.53
CA GLY A 103 7.13 -14.69 11.92
C GLY A 103 7.88 -15.26 10.71
N ASN A 104 7.61 -16.52 10.37
CA ASN A 104 8.20 -17.20 9.21
C ASN A 104 7.31 -17.16 7.96
N LYS A 105 6.12 -16.54 8.04
CA LYS A 105 5.17 -16.49 6.93
C LYS A 105 5.25 -15.14 6.23
N LEU A 106 5.38 -15.18 4.90
CA LEU A 106 5.20 -14.01 4.05
C LEU A 106 3.73 -13.89 3.67
N CYS A 107 3.10 -12.79 4.04
CA CYS A 107 1.69 -12.53 3.80
C CYS A 107 1.51 -11.34 2.85
N LYS A 108 0.41 -11.36 2.09
CA LYS A 108 -0.06 -10.21 1.33
C LYS A 108 -1.26 -9.60 2.04
N ILE A 109 -1.23 -8.29 2.22
CA ILE A 109 -2.31 -7.48 2.78
C ILE A 109 -3.32 -7.19 1.66
N ASP A 110 -4.41 -7.97 1.64
CA ASP A 110 -5.50 -7.88 0.66
C ASP A 110 -6.63 -6.91 1.10
N LYS A 111 -6.27 -5.86 1.85
CA LYS A 111 -7.17 -4.76 2.22
C LYS A 111 -7.44 -3.87 1.00
N LEU A 112 -8.70 -3.52 0.75
CA LEU A 112 -9.05 -2.58 -0.30
C LEU A 112 -8.54 -1.19 0.10
N VAL A 113 -7.82 -0.51 -0.79
CA VAL A 113 -7.39 0.87 -0.60
C VAL A 113 -8.10 1.73 -1.65
N GLN A 114 -8.89 2.68 -1.20
CA GLN A 114 -9.60 3.65 -2.04
C GLN A 114 -8.69 4.87 -2.26
N PHE A 115 -8.45 5.22 -3.52
CA PHE A 115 -7.58 6.33 -3.88
C PHE A 115 -8.24 7.22 -4.95
N PRO A 116 -8.04 8.54 -4.93
CA PRO A 116 -8.70 9.45 -5.85
C PRO A 116 -8.19 9.28 -7.29
N ILE A 117 -9.08 9.00 -8.24
CA ILE A 117 -8.70 8.79 -9.65
C ILE A 117 -8.47 10.14 -10.36
N ASP A 118 -9.37 11.11 -10.16
CA ASP A 118 -9.34 12.37 -10.90
C ASP A 118 -8.45 13.45 -10.25
N THR A 119 -8.48 13.54 -8.91
CA THR A 119 -7.79 14.61 -8.17
C THR A 119 -7.30 14.12 -6.83
N LEU A 120 -5.99 13.95 -6.70
CA LEU A 120 -5.30 13.82 -5.42
C LEU A 120 -4.79 15.20 -5.01
N ASP A 121 -5.20 15.72 -3.86
CA ASP A 121 -4.63 16.94 -3.28
C ASP A 121 -3.80 16.61 -2.05
N LEU A 122 -2.51 16.94 -2.12
CA LEU A 122 -1.55 16.72 -1.03
C LEU A 122 -1.28 17.98 -0.21
N SER A 123 -2.03 19.07 -0.42
CA SER A 123 -1.82 20.36 0.22
C SER A 123 -1.76 20.27 1.75
N GLN A 124 -2.63 19.45 2.35
CA GLN A 124 -2.70 19.23 3.79
C GLN A 124 -1.45 18.55 4.39
N TYR A 125 -0.63 17.89 3.57
CA TYR A 125 0.55 17.15 4.02
C TYR A 125 1.85 17.92 3.88
N ILE A 126 1.81 19.14 3.34
CA ILE A 126 3.00 19.98 3.14
C ILE A 126 3.31 20.78 4.40
N PRO A 127 4.51 20.61 5.00
CA PRO A 127 4.89 21.35 6.20
C PRO A 127 4.93 22.87 5.96
N GLN A 128 4.62 23.62 7.02
CA GLN A 128 4.82 25.06 7.04
C GLN A 128 6.30 25.39 6.79
N GLY A 129 6.58 26.21 5.78
CA GLY A 129 7.95 26.58 5.40
C GLY A 129 8.49 25.89 4.15
N ALA A 130 7.79 24.89 3.59
CA ALA A 130 8.16 24.28 2.31
C ALA A 130 7.99 25.22 1.09
N GLY A 131 7.33 26.36 1.29
CA GLY A 131 7.04 27.35 0.26
C GLY A 131 5.87 26.96 -0.67
N PRO A 132 5.45 27.86 -1.56
CA PRO A 132 4.40 27.58 -2.53
C PRO A 132 4.84 26.48 -3.50
N GLN A 133 4.00 25.47 -3.70
CA GLN A 133 4.23 24.41 -4.67
C GLN A 133 2.91 23.80 -5.14
N GLU A 134 2.98 23.10 -6.26
CA GLU A 134 1.84 22.37 -6.83
C GLU A 134 1.64 21.06 -6.08
N THR A 135 0.42 20.89 -5.54
CA THR A 135 0.04 19.76 -4.67
C THR A 135 -1.04 18.88 -5.28
N THR A 136 -1.57 19.24 -6.45
CA THR A 136 -2.67 18.53 -7.09
C THR A 136 -2.18 17.63 -8.21
N TYR A 137 -2.68 16.40 -8.22
CA TYR A 137 -2.31 15.36 -9.17
C TYR A 137 -3.55 14.70 -9.77
N GLU A 138 -3.40 14.14 -10.97
CA GLU A 138 -4.33 13.18 -11.56
C GLU A 138 -3.68 11.81 -11.69
N LEU A 139 -4.45 10.74 -11.47
CA LEU A 139 -3.99 9.38 -11.70
C LEU A 139 -3.92 9.13 -13.21
N PHE A 140 -2.81 8.59 -13.69
CA PHE A 140 -2.66 8.22 -15.10
C PHE A 140 -2.30 6.74 -15.31
N ALA A 141 -1.82 6.04 -14.27
CA ALA A 141 -1.65 4.60 -14.31
C ALA A 141 -1.78 3.95 -12.92
N CYS A 142 -2.18 2.68 -12.90
CA CYS A 142 -2.25 1.83 -11.72
C CYS A 142 -1.73 0.45 -12.08
N LEU A 143 -0.65 0.01 -11.44
CA LEU A 143 -0.18 -1.38 -11.56
C LEU A 143 -0.87 -2.23 -10.51
N ASN A 144 -1.36 -3.38 -10.96
CA ASN A 144 -2.00 -4.37 -10.12
C ASN A 144 -1.06 -5.57 -9.92
N HIS A 145 -1.15 -6.20 -8.76
CA HIS A 145 -0.50 -7.46 -8.46
C HIS A 145 -1.52 -8.47 -7.91
N TYR A 146 -1.61 -9.62 -8.58
CA TYR A 146 -2.42 -10.77 -8.17
C TYR A 146 -1.50 -11.89 -7.68
N GLY A 147 -1.92 -12.65 -6.67
CA GLY A 147 -1.11 -13.72 -6.09
C GLY A 147 -0.27 -13.28 -4.89
N GLN A 148 0.79 -14.03 -4.62
CA GLN A 148 1.62 -13.95 -3.41
C GLN A 148 2.96 -13.26 -3.68
N MET A 149 3.73 -12.97 -2.62
CA MET A 149 5.01 -12.26 -2.75
C MET A 149 6.02 -12.95 -3.68
N ARG A 150 6.07 -14.29 -3.68
CA ARG A 150 7.05 -15.08 -4.46
C ARG A 150 6.54 -15.53 -5.82
N SER A 151 5.25 -15.35 -6.10
CA SER A 151 4.61 -15.80 -7.34
C SER A 151 3.30 -15.05 -7.52
N GLY A 152 3.14 -14.42 -8.67
CA GLY A 152 1.97 -13.62 -8.97
C GLY A 152 1.92 -13.20 -10.41
N HIS A 153 0.94 -12.37 -10.72
CA HIS A 153 0.68 -11.81 -12.04
C HIS A 153 0.52 -10.30 -11.94
N TYR A 154 1.16 -9.57 -12.84
CA TYR A 154 1.09 -8.12 -12.88
C TYR A 154 0.31 -7.66 -14.10
N THR A 155 -0.62 -6.74 -13.88
CA THR A 155 -1.33 -6.05 -14.97
C THR A 155 -1.26 -4.54 -14.75
N ALA A 156 -1.58 -3.76 -15.77
CA ALA A 156 -1.57 -2.31 -15.69
C ALA A 156 -2.88 -1.71 -16.19
N PHE A 157 -3.45 -0.80 -15.42
CA PHE A 157 -4.39 0.19 -15.97
C PHE A 157 -3.60 1.44 -16.35
N ALA A 158 -3.84 1.99 -17.54
CA ALA A 158 -3.29 3.28 -17.92
C ALA A 158 -4.29 4.12 -18.71
N LYS A 159 -4.26 5.43 -18.48
CA LYS A 159 -5.09 6.42 -19.17
C LYS A 159 -4.37 6.87 -20.43
N ASN A 160 -5.00 6.64 -21.58
CA ASN A 160 -4.47 7.13 -22.84
C ASN A 160 -4.67 8.65 -22.90
N LYS A 161 -3.56 9.38 -23.14
CA LYS A 161 -3.56 10.84 -23.19
C LYS A 161 -4.40 11.40 -24.33
N ASN A 162 -4.51 10.68 -25.45
CA ASN A 162 -5.12 11.18 -26.69
C ASN A 162 -6.64 11.13 -26.65
N ASP A 163 -7.21 9.98 -26.27
CA ASP A 163 -8.67 9.79 -26.20
C ASP A 163 -9.26 9.92 -24.79
N LYS A 164 -8.39 10.09 -23.77
CA LYS A 164 -8.74 10.20 -22.35
C LYS A 164 -9.41 8.95 -21.76
N LYS A 165 -9.34 7.80 -22.44
CA LYS A 165 -9.91 6.53 -21.98
C LYS A 165 -8.90 5.72 -21.17
N TRP A 166 -9.42 4.88 -20.29
CA TRP A 166 -8.63 3.91 -19.53
C TRP A 166 -8.55 2.58 -20.28
N TYR A 167 -7.38 1.97 -20.22
CA TYR A 167 -7.09 0.67 -20.81
C TYR A 167 -6.48 -0.25 -19.77
N CYS A 168 -6.83 -1.54 -19.84
CA CYS A 168 -6.20 -2.62 -19.11
C CYS A 168 -5.20 -3.32 -20.04
N PHE A 169 -3.95 -3.42 -19.58
CA PHE A 169 -2.86 -4.13 -20.24
C PHE A 169 -2.54 -5.36 -19.41
N ASP A 170 -2.75 -6.52 -20.02
CA ASP A 170 -2.56 -7.84 -19.43
C ASP A 170 -1.75 -8.68 -20.42
N ASP A 171 -0.42 -8.67 -20.25
CA ASP A 171 0.56 -9.22 -21.19
C ASP A 171 0.32 -8.76 -22.64
N GLY A 172 -0.03 -9.69 -23.53
CA GLY A 172 -0.32 -9.40 -24.94
C GLY A 172 -1.73 -8.89 -25.20
N ARG A 173 -2.56 -8.68 -24.18
CA ARG A 173 -3.95 -8.23 -24.31
C ARG A 173 -4.09 -6.78 -23.86
N CYS A 174 -4.85 -6.02 -24.64
CA CYS A 174 -5.24 -4.65 -24.32
C CYS A 174 -6.76 -4.53 -24.47
N SER A 175 -7.45 -4.07 -23.43
CA SER A 175 -8.90 -3.85 -23.44
C SER A 175 -9.26 -2.50 -22.84
N VAL A 176 -10.38 -1.94 -23.28
CA VAL A 176 -10.91 -0.70 -22.72
C VAL A 176 -11.51 -0.99 -21.33
N VAL A 177 -11.28 -0.08 -20.38
CA VAL A 177 -11.94 -0.09 -19.07
C VAL A 177 -13.19 0.78 -19.15
N GLU A 178 -14.36 0.15 -19.06
CA GLU A 178 -15.66 0.86 -19.12
C GLU A 178 -16.00 1.53 -17.79
N ASP A 179 -15.77 0.82 -16.68
CA ASP A 179 -16.01 1.31 -15.33
C ASP A 179 -14.68 1.66 -14.64
N VAL A 180 -14.41 2.95 -14.49
CA VAL A 180 -13.20 3.46 -13.85
C VAL A 180 -13.09 3.09 -12.37
N THR A 181 -14.19 2.75 -11.70
CA THR A 181 -14.13 2.33 -10.28
C THR A 181 -13.40 1.00 -10.12
N THR A 182 -13.30 0.19 -11.18
CA THR A 182 -12.55 -1.09 -11.19
C THR A 182 -11.05 -0.92 -10.96
N LEU A 183 -10.50 0.28 -11.17
CA LEU A 183 -9.11 0.61 -10.82
C LEU A 183 -8.87 0.46 -9.32
N GLN A 184 -9.87 0.80 -8.50
CA GLN A 184 -9.82 0.65 -7.04
C GLN A 184 -10.11 -0.81 -6.68
N SER A 185 -9.06 -1.63 -6.72
CA SER A 185 -9.14 -3.05 -6.37
C SER A 185 -8.14 -3.42 -5.29
N LYS A 186 -8.35 -4.58 -4.65
CA LYS A 186 -7.38 -5.18 -3.72
C LYS A 186 -6.04 -5.51 -4.39
N ALA A 187 -6.01 -5.58 -5.73
CA ALA A 187 -4.81 -5.85 -6.49
C ALA A 187 -3.97 -4.60 -6.74
N ALA A 188 -4.53 -3.39 -6.61
CA ALA A 188 -3.79 -2.14 -6.83
C ALA A 188 -2.53 -2.10 -5.96
N TYR A 189 -1.36 -1.88 -6.56
CA TYR A 189 -0.05 -2.04 -5.93
C TYR A 189 0.83 -0.80 -6.07
N LEU A 190 0.95 -0.27 -7.29
CA LEU A 190 1.63 1.01 -7.55
C LEU A 190 0.66 1.97 -8.23
N LEU A 191 0.56 3.19 -7.68
CA LEU A 191 -0.26 4.27 -8.23
C LEU A 191 0.66 5.33 -8.84
N PHE A 192 0.36 5.73 -10.07
CA PHE A 192 1.13 6.71 -10.80
C PHE A 192 0.29 7.96 -11.02
N TYR A 193 0.74 9.04 -10.40
CA TYR A 193 0.11 10.34 -10.40
C TYR A 193 1.00 11.34 -11.14
N ILE A 194 0.40 12.21 -11.95
CA ILE A 194 1.08 13.33 -12.60
C ILE A 194 0.46 14.64 -12.13
N ARG A 195 1.27 15.66 -11.90
CA ARG A 195 0.76 16.99 -11.54
C ARG A 195 -0.18 17.51 -12.62
N LYS A 196 -1.31 18.10 -12.23
CA LYS A 196 -2.32 18.57 -13.19
C LYS A 196 -1.85 19.68 -14.12
N ASN A 197 -0.87 20.47 -13.70
CA ASN A 197 -0.30 21.55 -14.50
C ASN A 197 1.02 21.16 -15.18
N HIS A 198 1.44 19.90 -15.08
CA HIS A 198 2.66 19.46 -15.72
C HIS A 198 2.41 19.20 -17.20
N GLU A 199 3.16 19.89 -18.05
CA GLU A 199 3.16 19.62 -19.47
C GLU A 199 3.45 18.12 -19.69
N PRO A 200 2.67 17.46 -20.54
CA PRO A 200 2.80 16.03 -20.71
C PRO A 200 4.22 15.70 -21.18
N ILE A 201 4.81 14.66 -20.57
CA ILE A 201 6.12 14.15 -20.98
C ILE A 201 6.07 13.89 -22.49
N ASP A 202 6.94 14.56 -23.23
CA ASP A 202 7.03 14.42 -24.67
C ASP A 202 7.73 13.08 -24.99
N PHE A 203 6.93 12.03 -25.11
CA PHE A 203 7.40 10.70 -25.45
C PHE A 203 7.84 10.56 -26.92
N SER A 204 7.59 11.57 -27.78
CA SER A 204 8.03 11.52 -29.18
C SER A 204 9.56 11.45 -29.31
N GLN A 205 10.28 11.95 -28.30
CA GLN A 205 11.74 11.86 -28.20
C GLN A 205 12.24 10.47 -27.75
N ILE A 206 11.36 9.64 -27.19
CA ILE A 206 11.68 8.28 -26.72
C ILE A 206 11.39 7.25 -27.83
N GLU A 207 10.33 7.42 -28.61
CA GLU A 207 10.00 6.55 -29.75
C GLU A 207 11.13 6.47 -30.78
N GLN A 208 11.89 7.55 -30.98
CA GLN A 208 13.03 7.58 -31.91
C GLN A 208 14.24 6.73 -31.47
N LYS A 209 14.28 6.25 -30.21
CA LYS A 209 15.38 5.40 -29.69
C LYS A 209 15.02 3.93 -29.53
N ALA A 210 13.77 3.54 -29.81
CA ALA A 210 13.30 2.16 -29.63
C ALA A 210 13.56 1.25 -30.85
N GLU A 211 14.11 1.77 -31.94
CA GLU A 211 14.63 0.94 -33.03
C GLU A 211 15.97 0.33 -32.61
N VAL A 212 15.91 -0.85 -31.97
CA VAL A 212 17.09 -1.70 -31.83
C VAL A 212 17.44 -2.21 -33.25
N PRO A 213 18.60 -1.87 -33.81
CA PRO A 213 18.99 -2.41 -35.11
C PRO A 213 19.02 -3.94 -35.04
N PRO A 214 18.55 -4.65 -36.07
CA PRO A 214 18.53 -6.11 -36.05
C PRO A 214 19.95 -6.64 -35.82
N ASP A 215 20.15 -7.42 -34.76
CA ASP A 215 21.43 -8.06 -34.48
C ASP A 215 21.72 -9.11 -35.58
N PRO A 216 22.76 -8.93 -36.41
CA PRO A 216 23.11 -9.87 -37.46
C PRO A 216 23.56 -11.25 -36.94
N ASN A 217 23.78 -11.41 -35.63
CA ASN A 217 24.16 -12.66 -34.99
C ASN A 217 23.01 -13.38 -34.27
N CYS A 218 21.78 -12.86 -34.29
CA CYS A 218 20.61 -13.56 -33.75
C CYS A 218 20.19 -14.70 -34.70
N LYS A 219 20.94 -15.80 -34.68
CA LYS A 219 20.49 -17.07 -35.23
C LYS A 219 19.56 -17.71 -34.20
N LEU A 220 18.27 -17.71 -34.52
CA LEU A 220 17.29 -18.59 -33.87
C LEU A 220 17.83 -20.03 -33.92
N MET A 221 18.06 -20.62 -32.75
CA MET A 221 18.13 -22.08 -32.57
C MET A 221 16.73 -22.63 -32.44
#